data_AF-A0A3D2S683-F1
#
_entry.id   AF-A0A3D2S683-F1
#
_cell.length_a   1.000
_cell.length_b   1.000
_cell.length_c   1.000
_cell.angle_alpha   90.00
_cell.angle_beta   90.00
_cell.angle_gamma   90.00
#
_symmetry.space_group_name_H-M   'P 1'
#
loop_
_entity.id
_entity.type
_entity.pdbx_description
1 polymer ?
#
loop_
_entity_poly.entity_id
_entity_poly.type
_entity_poly.pdbx_seq_one_letter_code
_entity_poly.pdbx_strand_id
1 'polypeptide(L)'
;MNDGEHYSVNEGNDIVRYAFATGEVVDTIYSIDQEDLPRGFSSYTFNDDETALLLATDMEARYRYATFENNYVVNLQKGSVMPLTSTGKQM
;
A
#
# COMPACT_ATOMS: atom_id res chain seq x y z
N MET A 1 12.95 -3.60 0.51
CA MET A 1 12.93 -2.64 1.63
C MET A 1 14.31 -2.02 1.75
N ASN A 2 14.44 -0.94 2.53
CA ASN A 2 15.69 -0.19 2.67
C ASN A 2 16.85 -1.02 3.24
N ASP A 3 16.55 -2.15 3.89
CA ASP A 3 17.53 -3.10 4.42
C ASP A 3 18.20 -3.98 3.35
N GLY A 4 17.58 -4.13 2.17
CA GLY A 4 18.04 -5.07 1.14
C GLY A 4 17.87 -6.56 1.47
N GLU A 5 17.35 -6.89 2.66
CA GLU A 5 17.16 -8.27 3.14
C GLU A 5 15.71 -8.73 3.03
N HIS A 6 14.77 -7.79 2.89
CA HIS A 6 13.34 -8.08 2.80
C HIS A 6 12.66 -7.48 1.56
N TYR A 7 11.62 -8.17 1.11
CA TYR A 7 10.64 -7.65 0.16
C TYR A 7 9.23 -7.71 0.73
N SER A 8 8.36 -6.88 0.20
CA SER A 8 6.95 -6.84 0.58
C SER A 8 6.07 -7.32 -0.57
N VAL A 9 4.96 -7.96 -0.25
CA VAL A 9 3.98 -8.50 -1.21
C VAL A 9 2.59 -8.04 -0.81
N ASN A 10 1.77 -7.69 -1.81
CA ASN A 10 0.33 -7.52 -1.62
C ASN A 10 -0.32 -8.91 -1.65
N GLU A 11 -0.87 -9.35 -0.52
CA GLU A 11 -1.65 -10.58 -0.40
C GLU A 11 -3.14 -10.25 -0.18
N GLY A 12 -3.71 -9.50 -1.13
CA GLY A 12 -5.11 -9.10 -1.14
C GLY A 12 -5.35 -7.84 -0.31
N ASN A 13 -5.62 -8.03 1.00
CA ASN A 13 -5.83 -6.92 1.94
C ASN A 13 -4.60 -6.65 2.81
N ASP A 14 -3.60 -7.52 2.74
CA ASP A 14 -2.43 -7.47 3.59
C ASP A 14 -1.19 -7.10 2.78
N ILE A 15 -0.32 -6.31 3.39
CA ILE A 15 1.03 -6.06 2.92
C ILE A 15 1.95 -6.86 3.84
N VAL A 16 2.47 -7.95 3.31
CA VAL A 16 3.26 -8.93 4.07
C VAL A 16 4.72 -8.80 3.70
N ARG A 17 5.60 -8.87 4.70
CA ARG A 17 7.05 -8.85 4.55
C ARG A 17 7.62 -10.25 4.54
N TYR A 18 8.52 -10.49 3.61
CA TYR A 18 9.22 -11.74 3.40
C TYR A 18 10.73 -11.55 3.45
N ALA A 19 11.43 -12.52 4.02
CA ALA A 19 12.90 -12.57 3.98
C ALA A 19 13.36 -13.09 2.62
N PHE A 20 14.29 -12.38 1.96
CA PHE A 20 14.82 -12.81 0.66
C PHE A 20 15.54 -14.16 0.73
N ALA A 21 16.30 -14.39 1.81
CA ALA A 21 17.15 -15.57 1.92
C ALA A 21 16.36 -16.89 2.06
N THR A 22 15.23 -16.85 2.78
CA THR A 22 14.45 -18.04 3.13
C THR A 22 13.10 -18.12 2.42
N GLY A 23 12.55 -16.98 1.98
CA GLY A 23 11.19 -16.88 1.48
C GLY A 23 10.12 -17.01 2.56
N GLU A 24 10.51 -16.94 3.84
CA GLU A 24 9.58 -17.03 4.96
C GLU A 24 8.96 -15.66 5.27
N VAL A 25 7.72 -15.70 5.78
CA VAL A 25 7.01 -14.53 6.30
C VAL A 25 7.72 -14.05 7.55
N VAL A 26 8.08 -12.77 7.58
CA VAL A 26 8.65 -12.11 8.76
C VAL A 26 7.55 -11.49 9.60
N ASP A 27 6.70 -10.69 8.98
CA ASP A 27 5.55 -10.04 9.60
C ASP A 27 4.57 -9.47 8.56
N THR A 28 3.42 -8.99 9.04
CA THR A 28 2.45 -8.22 8.26
C THR A 28 2.65 -6.74 8.58
N ILE A 29 3.05 -5.95 7.58
CA ILE A 29 3.34 -4.52 7.71
C ILE A 29 2.06 -3.72 7.89
N TYR A 30 1.04 -4.05 7.10
CA TYR A 30 -0.25 -3.39 7.14
C TYR A 30 -1.34 -4.37 6.71
N SER A 31 -2.48 -4.31 7.38
CA SER A 31 -3.67 -5.08 7.05
C SER A 31 -4.82 -4.10 6.93
N ILE A 32 -5.56 -4.16 5.83
CA ILE A 32 -6.81 -3.42 5.69
C ILE A 32 -7.87 -4.07 6.57
N ASP A 33 -8.39 -3.31 7.52
CA ASP A 33 -9.71 -3.55 8.06
C ASP A 33 -10.77 -3.11 7.04
N GLN A 34 -11.77 -3.97 6.80
CA GLN A 34 -12.82 -3.73 5.80
C GLN A 34 -13.65 -2.46 6.06
N GLU A 35 -13.62 -1.92 7.29
CA GLU A 35 -14.28 -0.66 7.63
C GLU A 35 -13.55 0.57 7.08
N ASP A 36 -12.21 0.54 7.02
CA ASP A 36 -11.41 1.67 6.54
C ASP A 36 -11.41 1.78 5.01
N LEU A 37 -11.32 0.63 4.33
CA LEU A 37 -11.21 0.54 2.88
C LEU A 37 -11.98 -0.70 2.34
N PRO A 38 -13.31 -0.60 2.17
CA PRO A 38 -14.18 -1.76 1.89
C PRO A 38 -13.92 -2.45 0.54
N ARG A 39 -13.17 -1.81 -0.37
CA ARG A 39 -12.81 -2.38 -1.68
C ARG A 39 -11.36 -2.88 -1.75
N GLY A 40 -10.60 -2.80 -0.66
CA GLY A 40 -9.17 -3.08 -0.66
C GLY A 40 -8.36 -2.04 -1.45
N PHE A 41 -7.08 -2.34 -1.71
CA PHE A 41 -6.19 -1.54 -2.56
C PHE A 41 -5.65 -2.35 -3.73
N SER A 42 -5.36 -1.68 -4.84
CA SER A 42 -4.80 -2.27 -6.06
C SER A 42 -3.29 -2.22 -6.08
N SER A 43 -2.70 -1.16 -5.52
CA SER A 43 -1.26 -0.97 -5.44
C SER A 43 -0.90 -0.22 -4.17
N TYR A 44 0.37 -0.32 -3.77
CA TYR A 44 0.92 0.43 -2.65
C TYR A 44 2.35 0.89 -2.95
N THR A 45 2.81 1.91 -2.24
CA THR A 45 4.19 2.39 -2.30
C THR A 45 4.61 2.94 -0.96
N PHE A 46 5.83 2.62 -0.53
CA PHE A 46 6.43 3.21 0.67
C PHE A 46 7.00 4.60 0.37
N ASN A 47 7.00 5.47 1.37
CA ASN A 47 7.87 6.64 1.35
C ASN A 47 9.32 6.25 1.65
N ASP A 48 10.24 7.21 1.47
CA ASP A 48 11.70 6.95 1.53
C ASP A 48 12.17 6.33 2.85
N ASP A 49 11.54 6.65 3.98
CA ASP A 49 11.91 6.15 5.30
C ASP A 49 11.02 4.99 5.79
N GLU A 50 10.13 4.46 4.93
CA GLU A 50 9.20 3.36 5.21
C GLU A 50 8.27 3.63 6.42
N THR A 51 8.04 4.89 6.80
CA THR A 51 7.13 5.26 7.90
C THR A 51 5.69 5.48 7.45
N ALA A 52 5.47 5.63 6.14
CA ALA A 52 4.17 5.84 5.54
C ALA A 52 4.00 5.02 4.25
N LEU A 53 2.75 4.69 3.97
CA LEU A 53 2.32 4.00 2.76
C LEU A 53 1.37 4.90 1.97
N LEU A 54 1.53 4.90 0.66
CA LEU A 54 0.54 5.38 -0.29
C LEU A 54 -0.22 4.18 -0.83
N LEU A 55 -1.53 4.12 -0.63
CA LEU A 55 -2.41 3.08 -1.11
C LEU A 55 -3.27 3.61 -2.26
N ALA A 56 -3.24 2.92 -3.40
CA ALA A 56 -4.07 3.22 -4.55
C ALA A 56 -5.32 2.34 -4.56
N THR A 57 -6.50 2.96 -4.63
CA THR A 57 -7.80 2.28 -4.65
C THR A 57 -8.63 2.74 -5.85
N ASP A 58 -9.61 1.92 -6.25
CA ASP A 58 -10.52 2.24 -7.37
C ASP A 58 -9.76 2.61 -8.67
N MET A 59 -8.69 1.86 -8.94
CA MET A 59 -7.77 2.08 -10.05
C MET A 59 -8.46 1.88 -11.40
N GLU A 60 -8.40 2.90 -12.25
CA GLU A 60 -8.94 2.89 -13.60
C GLU A 60 -7.82 3.05 -14.63
N ALA A 61 -7.66 2.07 -15.50
CA ALA A 61 -6.71 2.16 -16.60
C ALA A 61 -7.19 3.16 -17.67
N ARG A 62 -6.32 4.09 -18.06
CA ARG A 62 -6.58 5.02 -19.17
C ARG A 62 -5.76 4.69 -20.40
N TYR A 63 -4.51 4.27 -20.19
CA TYR A 63 -3.59 3.80 -21.24
C TYR A 63 -2.82 2.57 -20.73
N ARG A 64 -1.78 2.15 -21.48
CA ARG A 64 -0.99 0.94 -21.15
C ARG A 64 -0.36 0.96 -19.75
N TYR A 65 0.08 2.13 -19.30
CA TYR A 65 0.75 2.30 -18.00
C TYR A 65 0.16 3.44 -17.16
N ALA A 66 -0.76 4.23 -17.72
CA ALA A 66 -1.33 5.38 -17.03
C ALA A 66 -2.68 4.99 -16.43
N THR A 67 -2.83 5.23 -15.14
CA THR A 67 -4.04 4.96 -14.37
C THR A 67 -4.54 6.21 -13.68
N PHE A 68 -5.78 6.16 -13.22
CA PHE A 68 -6.37 7.11 -12.31
C PHE A 68 -6.88 6.36 -11.09
N GLU A 69 -6.50 6.78 -9.90
CA GLU A 69 -6.83 6.09 -8.65
C GLU A 69 -7.12 7.08 -7.52
N ASN A 70 -7.85 6.60 -6.51
CA ASN A 70 -7.99 7.32 -5.25
C ASN A 70 -6.85 6.89 -4.33
N ASN A 71 -5.98 7.84 -4.00
CA ASN A 71 -4.84 7.58 -3.13
C ASN A 71 -5.15 7.91 -1.67
N TYR A 72 -4.65 7.05 -0.79
CA TYR A 72 -4.71 7.19 0.65
C TYR A 72 -3.31 7.11 1.23
N VAL A 73 -3.02 7.97 2.20
CA VAL A 73 -1.79 7.94 2.98
C VAL A 73 -2.08 7.24 4.30
N VAL A 74 -1.37 6.14 4.54
CA VAL A 74 -1.37 5.43 5.82
C VAL A 74 -0.10 5.78 6.57
N ASN A 75 -0.24 6.26 7.79
CA ASN A 75 0.89 6.44 8.69
C ASN A 75 1.05 5.16 9.53
N LEU A 76 2.14 4.41 9.29
CA LEU A 76 2.38 3.12 9.96
C LEU A 76 2.66 3.27 11.46
N GLN A 77 3.18 4.42 11.89
CA GLN A 77 3.49 4.67 13.29
C GLN A 77 2.24 4.99 14.12
N LYS A 78 1.26 5.68 13.50
CA LYS A 78 0.03 6.14 14.15
C LYS A 78 -1.18 5.27 13.86
N GLY A 79 -1.11 4.40 12.84
CA GLY A 79 -2.24 3.62 12.34
C GLY A 79 -3.35 4.46 11.71
N SER A 80 -3.06 5.69 11.30
CA SER A 80 -4.06 6.60 10.71
C SER A 80 -4.09 6.50 9.20
N VAL A 81 -5.28 6.40 8.62
CA VAL A 81 -5.53 6.42 7.18
C VAL A 81 -6.16 7.76 6.79
N MET A 82 -5.62 8.44 5.79
CA MET A 82 -6.14 9.72 5.31
C MET A 82 -6.18 9.74 3.78
N PRO A 83 -7.25 10.26 3.15
CA PRO A 83 -7.23 10.47 1.70
C PRO A 83 -6.17 11.52 1.34
N LEU A 84 -5.42 11.28 0.28
CA LEU A 84 -4.38 12.21 -0.18
C LEU A 84 -4.99 13.55 -0.61
N THR A 85 -6.18 13.51 -1.20
CA THR A 85 -6.96 14.70 -1.56
C THR A 85 -8.45 14.39 -1.44
N SER A 86 -9.24 15.43 -1.18
CA SER A 86 -10.70 15.37 -1.19
C SER A 86 -11.29 15.48 -2.60
N THR A 87 -10.48 15.77 -3.62
CA THR A 87 -10.98 16.12 -4.96
C THR A 87 -10.48 15.18 -6.05
N GLY A 88 -11.37 14.32 -6.54
CA GLY A 88 -11.19 13.48 -7.73
C GLY A 88 -10.10 12.41 -7.61
N LYS A 89 -9.93 11.60 -8.65
CA LYS A 89 -8.84 10.61 -8.78
C LYS A 89 -7.53 11.27 -9.19
N GLN A 90 -6.40 10.73 -8.72
CA GLN A 90 -5.05 11.17 -9.09
C GLN A 90 -4.42 10.22 -10.10
N MET A 91 -3.43 10.72 -10.85
CA MET A 91 -2.59 9.96 -11.78
C MET A 91 -1.27 9.55 -11.15
#